data_AF-A0A7Y1VVD2-F1
#
_entry.id   AF-A0A7Y1VVD2-F1
#
_cell.length_a   1.000
_cell.length_b   1.000
_cell.length_c   1.000
_cell.angle_alpha   90.00
_cell.angle_beta   90.00
_cell.angle_gamma   90.00
#
_symmetry.space_group_name_H-M   'P 1'
#
loop_
_entity.id
_entity.type
_entity.pdbx_description
1 polymer ?
#
loop_
_entity_poly.entity_id
_entity_poly.type
_entity_poly.pdbx_seq_one_letter_code
_entity_poly.pdbx_strand_id
1 'polypeptide(L)'
;MKIILAIFSVFLSTALYCQPDTNLLLRGKVSDDVVLLRWAPTNPAIWQAGNDRGYVILRSKLDIDHEAYEVLDTVRPATLQKFQDKKDHINPAMLNLGANALFSSYLEGDAISAEQNLESRFTSALYAADMDALTAELLGLRYIDQDAQPGQKYQYVVIATGSEVPISSATVMIDMMAASIPAPILITDVVEDEGKVNLVWQTHPRFPEYTAYYIERSENGSDFKR
;
A
#
# COMPACT_ATOMS: atom_id res chain seq x y z
N MET A 1 -28.20 -65.51 12.29
CA MET A 1 -28.54 -64.53 11.25
C MET A 1 -27.61 -63.33 11.43
N LYS A 2 -26.64 -63.13 10.52
CA LYS A 2 -25.58 -62.12 10.64
C LYS A 2 -26.07 -60.79 10.09
N ILE A 3 -26.07 -59.74 10.91
CA ILE A 3 -26.45 -58.38 10.50
C ILE A 3 -25.19 -57.68 9.99
N ILE A 4 -25.16 -57.34 8.71
CA ILE A 4 -24.08 -56.57 8.07
C ILE A 4 -24.41 -55.09 8.27
N LEU A 5 -23.55 -54.39 9.03
CA LEU A 5 -23.62 -52.94 9.21
C LEU A 5 -22.95 -52.26 8.00
N ALA A 6 -23.72 -51.64 7.11
CA ALA A 6 -23.19 -50.84 6.01
C ALA A 6 -22.83 -49.43 6.52
N ILE A 7 -21.55 -49.09 6.51
CA ILE A 7 -21.05 -47.76 6.86
C ILE A 7 -21.20 -46.87 5.62
N PHE A 8 -22.13 -45.92 5.68
CA PHE A 8 -22.35 -44.93 4.63
C PHE A 8 -21.33 -43.79 4.82
N SER A 9 -20.23 -43.82 4.07
CA SER A 9 -19.24 -42.75 4.05
C SER A 9 -19.80 -41.56 3.26
N VAL A 10 -20.15 -40.48 3.96
CA VAL A 10 -20.50 -39.20 3.35
C VAL A 10 -19.21 -38.52 2.93
N PHE A 11 -18.91 -38.54 1.63
CA PHE A 11 -17.92 -37.67 1.03
C PHE A 11 -18.47 -36.24 1.07
N LEU A 12 -18.12 -35.51 2.12
CA LEU A 12 -18.36 -34.08 2.22
C LEU A 12 -17.40 -33.39 1.25
N SER A 13 -17.88 -33.07 0.06
CA SER A 13 -17.14 -32.26 -0.92
C SER A 13 -16.90 -30.89 -0.32
N THR A 14 -15.70 -30.65 0.19
CA THR A 14 -15.22 -29.30 0.45
C THR A 14 -15.05 -28.63 -0.90
N ALA A 15 -16.02 -27.80 -1.29
CA ALA A 15 -15.79 -26.79 -2.29
C ALA A 15 -14.69 -25.88 -1.72
N LEU A 16 -13.45 -26.09 -2.18
CA LEU A 16 -12.38 -25.13 -2.01
C LEU A 16 -12.84 -23.88 -2.75
N TYR A 17 -13.34 -22.90 -2.01
CA TYR A 17 -13.44 -21.54 -2.52
C TYR A 17 -12.00 -21.08 -2.75
N CYS A 18 -11.50 -21.28 -3.97
CA CYS A 18 -10.32 -20.59 -4.46
C CYS A 18 -10.70 -19.10 -4.44
N GLN A 19 -10.26 -18.38 -3.41
CA GLN A 19 -10.30 -16.92 -3.46
C GLN A 19 -9.42 -16.53 -4.65
N PRO A 20 -9.86 -15.60 -5.52
CA PRO A 20 -9.03 -15.15 -6.62
C PRO A 20 -7.71 -14.65 -6.02
N ASP A 21 -6.60 -15.32 -6.37
CA ASP A 21 -5.25 -14.95 -5.92
C ASP A 21 -4.99 -13.52 -6.37
N THR A 22 -5.24 -12.59 -5.46
CA THR A 22 -5.07 -11.18 -5.72
C THR A 22 -3.59 -10.88 -5.52
N ASN A 23 -2.86 -10.83 -6.63
CA ASN A 23 -1.41 -10.69 -6.64
C ASN A 23 -0.94 -9.22 -6.46
N LEU A 24 -1.87 -8.27 -6.50
CA LEU A 24 -1.67 -6.84 -6.25
C LEU A 24 -2.90 -6.27 -5.53
N LEU A 25 -2.66 -5.41 -4.54
CA LEU A 25 -3.69 -4.60 -3.91
C LEU A 25 -3.53 -3.15 -4.38
N LEU A 26 -4.61 -2.47 -4.73
CA LEU A 26 -4.60 -1.07 -5.15
C LEU A 26 -5.59 -0.26 -4.30
N ARG A 27 -5.13 0.90 -3.86
CA ARG A 27 -5.93 1.93 -3.21
C ARG A 27 -5.77 3.23 -3.95
N GLY A 28 -6.84 4.00 -3.99
CA GLY A 28 -6.83 5.36 -4.52
C GLY A 28 -7.55 6.31 -3.56
N LYS A 29 -7.06 7.54 -3.48
CA LYS A 29 -7.65 8.61 -2.67
C LYS A 29 -7.61 9.92 -3.44
N VAL A 30 -8.66 10.72 -3.35
CA VAL A 30 -8.66 12.11 -3.81
C VAL A 30 -8.11 13.00 -2.70
N SER A 31 -7.14 13.87 -3.01
CA SER A 31 -6.61 14.91 -2.12
C SER A 31 -6.33 16.14 -2.96
N ASP A 32 -6.83 17.31 -2.57
CA ASP A 32 -6.51 18.60 -3.23
C ASP A 32 -6.64 18.53 -4.78
N ASP A 33 -7.75 17.97 -5.26
CA ASP A 33 -8.07 17.77 -6.68
C ASP A 33 -7.11 16.86 -7.48
N VAL A 34 -6.23 16.09 -6.81
CA VAL A 34 -5.42 15.05 -7.45
C VAL A 34 -5.84 13.65 -6.98
N VAL A 35 -5.58 12.63 -7.81
CA VAL A 35 -5.74 11.22 -7.41
C VAL A 35 -4.41 10.64 -6.97
N LEU A 36 -4.35 10.21 -5.72
CA LEU A 36 -3.24 9.47 -5.14
C LEU A 36 -3.51 7.98 -5.29
N LEU A 37 -2.64 7.26 -6.00
CA LEU A 37 -2.68 5.80 -6.11
C LEU A 37 -1.55 5.18 -5.30
N ARG A 38 -1.85 4.08 -4.60
CA ARG A 38 -0.89 3.29 -3.81
C ARG A 38 -1.19 1.82 -4.03
N TRP A 39 -0.18 1.03 -4.38
CA TRP A 39 -0.35 -0.41 -4.57
C TRP A 39 0.66 -1.26 -3.82
N ALA A 40 0.25 -2.45 -3.42
CA ALA A 40 1.08 -3.41 -2.71
C ALA A 40 1.05 -4.77 -3.42
N PRO A 41 2.17 -5.25 -3.96
CA PRO A 41 2.34 -6.65 -4.30
C PRO A 41 2.05 -7.55 -3.09
N THR A 42 1.39 -8.68 -3.30
CA THR A 42 1.03 -9.58 -2.18
C THR A 42 2.06 -10.68 -1.92
N ASN A 43 3.09 -10.77 -2.76
CA ASN A 43 4.21 -11.68 -2.57
C ASN A 43 5.51 -11.11 -3.17
N PRO A 44 6.67 -11.63 -2.75
CA PRO A 44 7.96 -11.10 -3.19
C PRO A 44 8.24 -11.25 -4.69
N ALA A 45 7.67 -12.26 -5.36
CA ALA A 45 7.91 -12.48 -6.78
C ALA A 45 7.27 -11.38 -7.64
N ILE A 46 6.04 -10.94 -7.30
CA ILE A 46 5.42 -9.78 -7.95
C ILE A 46 6.20 -8.50 -7.66
N TRP A 47 6.64 -8.30 -6.41
CA TRP A 47 7.42 -7.14 -6.02
C TRP A 47 8.74 -7.05 -6.81
N GLN A 48 9.46 -8.17 -6.94
CA GLN A 48 10.68 -8.25 -7.72
C GLN A 48 10.41 -7.96 -9.21
N ALA A 49 9.38 -8.56 -9.80
CA ALA A 49 9.00 -8.30 -11.19
C ALA A 49 8.68 -6.81 -11.43
N GLY A 50 7.97 -6.18 -10.48
CA GLY A 50 7.67 -4.76 -10.51
C GLY A 50 8.90 -3.86 -10.31
N ASN A 51 9.87 -4.28 -9.51
CA ASN A 51 11.15 -3.55 -9.38
C ASN A 51 11.95 -3.60 -10.69
N ASP A 52 11.98 -4.76 -11.35
CA ASP A 52 12.76 -4.97 -12.57
C ASP A 52 12.14 -4.28 -13.80
N ARG A 53 10.81 -4.33 -13.91
CA ARG A 53 10.10 -3.93 -15.15
C ARG A 53 9.20 -2.72 -14.98
N GLY A 54 8.85 -2.38 -13.76
CA GLY A 54 7.91 -1.33 -13.43
C GLY A 54 6.46 -1.81 -13.39
N TYR A 55 5.61 -0.90 -12.91
CA TYR A 55 4.17 -1.03 -12.86
C TYR A 55 3.54 -0.12 -13.89
N VAL A 56 2.72 -0.67 -14.78
CA VAL A 56 2.00 0.11 -15.78
C VAL A 56 0.73 0.64 -15.13
N ILE A 57 0.55 1.96 -15.17
CA ILE A 57 -0.62 2.65 -14.62
C ILE A 57 -1.53 3.02 -15.78
N LEU A 58 -2.75 2.50 -15.74
CA LEU A 58 -3.79 2.77 -16.72
C LEU A 58 -4.92 3.56 -16.08
N ARG A 59 -5.54 4.43 -16.87
CA ARG A 59 -6.74 5.19 -16.49
C ARG A 59 -7.77 5.11 -17.60
N SER A 60 -9.04 5.05 -17.23
CA SER A 60 -10.18 5.22 -18.14
C SER A 60 -11.21 6.11 -17.45
N LYS A 61 -11.83 7.02 -18.19
CA LYS A 61 -13.00 7.77 -17.71
C LYS A 61 -14.23 6.86 -17.71
N LEU A 62 -14.95 6.89 -16.59
CA LEU A 62 -16.23 6.20 -16.46
C LEU A 62 -17.34 7.14 -16.91
N ASP A 63 -17.63 7.12 -18.20
CA ASP A 63 -18.82 7.72 -18.81
C ASP A 63 -19.76 6.62 -19.36
N ILE A 64 -20.81 7.03 -20.09
CA ILE A 64 -21.82 6.12 -20.63
C ILE A 64 -21.22 5.18 -21.70
N ASP A 65 -20.19 5.64 -22.42
CA ASP A 65 -19.60 4.91 -23.55
C ASP A 65 -18.33 4.12 -23.20
N HIS A 66 -17.87 4.20 -21.95
CA HIS A 66 -16.62 3.59 -21.45
C HIS A 66 -15.42 3.93 -22.34
N GLU A 67 -14.69 4.99 -22.01
CA GLU A 67 -13.47 5.35 -22.73
C GLU A 67 -12.39 4.24 -22.64
N ALA A 68 -11.61 4.06 -23.71
CA ALA A 68 -10.49 3.14 -23.71
C ALA A 68 -9.44 3.53 -22.66
N TYR A 69 -8.74 2.54 -22.11
CA TYR A 69 -7.64 2.80 -21.19
C TYR A 69 -6.50 3.56 -21.87
N GLU A 70 -6.10 4.68 -21.28
CA GLU A 70 -4.84 5.35 -21.58
C GLU A 70 -3.75 4.89 -20.60
N VAL A 71 -2.50 4.86 -21.09
CA VAL A 71 -1.33 4.60 -20.25
C VAL A 71 -0.89 5.94 -19.65
N LEU A 72 -0.95 6.06 -18.33
CA LEU A 72 -0.47 7.25 -17.63
C LEU A 72 1.04 7.22 -17.44
N ASP A 73 1.58 6.09 -16.97
CA ASP A 73 3.02 5.94 -16.71
C ASP A 73 3.42 4.46 -16.60
N THR A 74 4.72 4.19 -16.64
CA THR A 74 5.36 2.95 -16.20
C THR A 74 6.31 3.26 -15.05
N VAL A 75 5.80 3.13 -13.83
CA VAL A 75 6.49 3.52 -12.59
C VAL A 75 7.49 2.45 -12.20
N ARG A 76 8.75 2.84 -11.98
CA ARG A 76 9.83 1.99 -11.47
C ARG A 76 10.40 2.55 -10.17
N PRO A 77 11.07 1.73 -9.35
CA PRO A 77 11.84 2.24 -8.24
C PRO A 77 12.85 3.30 -8.70
N ALA A 78 13.00 4.33 -7.89
CA ALA A 78 13.96 5.39 -8.08
C ALA A 78 15.40 4.86 -7.94
N THR A 79 16.35 5.59 -8.51
CA THR A 79 17.77 5.26 -8.40
C THR A 79 18.30 5.49 -6.99
N LEU A 80 19.39 4.82 -6.63
CA LEU A 80 20.10 5.03 -5.36
C LEU A 80 20.38 6.52 -5.08
N GLN A 81 20.82 7.26 -6.11
CA GLN A 81 21.09 8.70 -6.00
C GLN A 81 19.85 9.49 -5.59
N LYS A 82 18.66 9.17 -6.14
CA LYS A 82 17.42 9.85 -5.75
C LYS A 82 17.05 9.63 -4.29
N PHE A 83 17.34 8.46 -3.72
CA PHE A 83 17.20 8.23 -2.28
C PHE A 83 18.18 9.09 -1.49
N GLN A 84 19.46 9.14 -1.90
CA GLN A 84 20.50 9.94 -1.25
C GLN A 84 20.20 11.45 -1.29
N ASP A 85 19.63 11.95 -2.39
CA ASP A 85 19.21 13.34 -2.55
C ASP A 85 18.08 13.75 -1.58
N LYS A 86 17.40 12.76 -0.97
CA LYS A 86 16.31 12.96 -0.03
C LYS A 86 16.68 12.62 1.42
N LYS A 87 17.96 12.44 1.74
CA LYS A 87 18.43 12.07 3.09
C LYS A 87 17.93 12.95 4.23
N ASP A 88 17.65 14.23 3.96
CA ASP A 88 17.15 15.21 4.94
C ASP A 88 15.61 15.21 5.03
N HIS A 89 14.95 14.22 4.44
CA HIS A 89 13.50 14.01 4.55
C HIS A 89 13.09 13.86 6.01
N ILE A 90 11.86 14.29 6.34
CA ILE A 90 11.36 14.33 7.73
C ILE A 90 11.29 12.94 8.38
N ASN A 91 11.19 11.87 7.59
CA ASN A 91 11.22 10.49 8.06
C ASN A 91 12.40 9.71 7.45
N PRO A 92 13.65 10.01 7.87
CA PRO A 92 14.83 9.40 7.26
C PRO A 92 14.93 7.90 7.57
N ALA A 93 14.30 7.43 8.65
CA ALA A 93 14.27 6.01 9.00
C ALA A 93 13.52 5.18 7.94
N MET A 94 12.34 5.63 7.50
CA MET A 94 11.59 4.93 6.45
C MET A 94 12.29 5.02 5.10
N LEU A 95 12.85 6.19 4.77
CA LEU A 95 13.64 6.37 3.56
C LEU A 95 14.81 5.37 3.51
N ASN A 96 15.56 5.25 4.61
CA ASN A 96 16.69 4.32 4.70
C ASN A 96 16.24 2.86 4.63
N LEU A 97 15.13 2.51 5.31
CA LEU A 97 14.58 1.16 5.26
C LEU A 97 14.16 0.76 3.84
N GLY A 98 13.46 1.64 3.13
CA GLY A 98 13.06 1.43 1.73
C GLY A 98 14.26 1.34 0.79
N ALA A 99 15.25 2.22 0.95
CA ALA A 99 16.47 2.20 0.15
C ALA A 99 17.25 0.89 0.34
N ASN A 100 17.42 0.41 1.58
CA ASN A 100 18.08 -0.85 1.87
C ASN A 100 17.34 -2.06 1.31
N ALA A 101 16.01 -2.01 1.29
CA ALA A 101 15.22 -3.08 0.69
C ALA A 101 15.55 -3.22 -0.81
N LEU A 102 15.86 -2.13 -1.52
CA LEU A 102 16.24 -2.16 -2.93
C LEU A 102 17.74 -2.38 -3.15
N PHE A 103 18.58 -1.71 -2.37
CA PHE A 103 20.01 -1.58 -2.60
C PHE A 103 20.80 -2.00 -1.36
N SER A 104 21.47 -3.15 -1.44
CA SER A 104 22.30 -3.67 -0.35
C SER A 104 23.49 -2.75 0.01
N SER A 105 23.90 -1.85 -0.90
CA SER A 105 25.01 -0.90 -0.69
C SER A 105 24.59 0.45 -0.09
N TYR A 106 23.31 0.69 0.20
CA TYR A 106 22.87 2.02 0.67
C TYR A 106 23.41 2.37 2.07
N LEU A 107 23.56 1.39 2.96
CA LEU A 107 24.18 1.55 4.29
C LEU A 107 25.55 0.86 4.39
N GLU A 108 26.47 1.08 3.45
CA GLU A 108 27.84 0.58 3.57
C GLU A 108 28.46 1.00 4.92
N GLY A 109 28.58 0.04 5.85
CA GLY A 109 29.14 0.24 7.20
C GLY A 109 28.41 -0.48 8.34
N ASP A 110 27.13 -0.84 8.17
CA ASP A 110 26.39 -1.62 9.18
C ASP A 110 26.45 -3.11 8.86
N ALA A 111 26.80 -3.94 9.86
CA ALA A 111 26.90 -5.41 9.75
C ALA A 111 25.56 -6.12 9.39
N ILE A 112 24.50 -5.34 9.15
CA ILE A 112 23.15 -5.77 8.77
C ILE A 112 23.00 -5.84 7.23
N SER A 113 23.94 -5.29 6.44
CA SER A 113 23.72 -5.02 5.01
C SER A 113 23.98 -6.18 4.02
N ALA A 114 24.54 -7.31 4.46
CA ALA A 114 25.01 -8.35 3.52
C ALA A 114 24.09 -9.57 3.32
N GLU A 115 23.02 -9.77 4.10
CA GLU A 115 22.32 -11.07 4.15
C GLU A 115 20.79 -10.96 4.30
N GLN A 116 20.15 -9.95 3.72
CA GLN A 116 18.68 -9.94 3.67
C GLN A 116 18.16 -10.81 2.53
N ASN A 117 17.43 -11.88 2.87
CA ASN A 117 16.70 -12.67 1.90
C ASN A 117 15.56 -11.85 1.24
N LEU A 118 15.05 -12.33 0.10
CA LEU A 118 14.03 -11.63 -0.69
C LEU A 118 12.77 -11.30 0.13
N GLU A 119 12.36 -12.20 1.02
CA GLU A 119 11.19 -12.03 1.90
C GLU A 119 11.35 -10.84 2.86
N SER A 120 12.53 -10.73 3.48
CA SER A 120 12.83 -9.66 4.44
C SER A 120 12.87 -8.29 3.76
N ARG A 121 13.46 -8.24 2.55
CA ARG A 121 13.51 -7.03 1.72
C ARG A 121 12.11 -6.60 1.29
N PHE A 122 11.31 -7.54 0.80
CA PHE A 122 9.92 -7.32 0.41
C PHE A 122 9.10 -6.74 1.56
N THR A 123 9.12 -7.39 2.73
CA THR A 123 8.38 -6.93 3.92
C THR A 123 8.82 -5.54 4.36
N SER A 124 10.13 -5.27 4.36
CA SER A 124 10.70 -3.96 4.71
C SER A 124 10.27 -2.86 3.75
N ALA A 125 10.28 -3.14 2.43
CA ALA A 125 9.83 -2.19 1.42
C ALA A 125 8.35 -1.82 1.59
N LEU A 126 7.48 -2.83 1.79
CA LEU A 126 6.05 -2.58 1.98
C LEU A 126 5.78 -1.76 3.25
N TYR A 127 6.41 -2.12 4.36
CA TYR A 127 6.28 -1.38 5.61
C TYR A 127 6.73 0.07 5.46
N ALA A 128 7.91 0.30 4.86
CA ALA A 128 8.42 1.65 4.64
C ALA A 128 7.50 2.49 3.75
N ALA A 129 6.94 1.87 2.71
CA ALA A 129 6.01 2.51 1.78
C ALA A 129 4.63 2.82 2.40
N ASP A 130 4.20 2.09 3.43
CA ASP A 130 2.96 2.39 4.13
C ASP A 130 3.12 3.50 5.17
N MET A 131 4.33 3.62 5.74
CA MET A 131 4.64 4.61 6.78
C MET A 131 5.07 5.97 6.23
N ASP A 132 5.50 6.04 4.97
CA ASP A 132 6.01 7.27 4.36
C ASP A 132 5.70 7.39 2.85
N ALA A 133 4.97 8.45 2.48
CA ALA A 133 4.51 8.66 1.11
C ALA A 133 5.64 8.91 0.10
N LEU A 134 6.70 9.62 0.50
CA LEU A 134 7.86 9.87 -0.36
C LEU A 134 8.61 8.55 -0.60
N THR A 135 8.79 7.75 0.45
CA THR A 135 9.43 6.45 0.35
C THR A 135 8.63 5.51 -0.55
N ALA A 136 7.30 5.51 -0.46
CA ALA A 136 6.44 4.75 -1.38
C ALA A 136 6.62 5.16 -2.85
N GLU A 137 6.77 6.45 -3.12
CA GLU A 137 7.03 6.99 -4.46
C GLU A 137 8.39 6.55 -4.97
N LEU A 138 9.43 6.67 -4.14
CA LEU A 138 10.78 6.24 -4.50
C LEU A 138 10.92 4.73 -4.64
N LEU A 139 10.11 3.94 -3.93
CA LEU A 139 10.01 2.49 -4.12
C LEU A 139 9.23 2.11 -5.39
N GLY A 140 8.63 3.08 -6.09
CA GLY A 140 7.80 2.82 -7.27
C GLY A 140 6.50 2.12 -6.93
N LEU A 141 5.91 2.40 -5.75
CA LEU A 141 4.67 1.80 -5.27
C LEU A 141 3.56 2.84 -5.03
N ARG A 142 3.76 4.06 -5.52
CA ARG A 142 2.83 5.19 -5.42
C ARG A 142 2.88 6.02 -6.69
N TYR A 143 1.74 6.58 -7.09
CA TYR A 143 1.61 7.50 -8.22
C TYR A 143 0.63 8.63 -7.89
N ILE A 144 0.86 9.82 -8.45
CA ILE A 144 -0.03 10.98 -8.33
C ILE A 144 -0.52 11.34 -9.73
N ASP A 145 -1.81 11.21 -9.98
CA ASP A 145 -2.45 11.72 -11.18
C ASP A 145 -2.89 13.16 -10.94
N GLN A 146 -2.14 14.10 -11.50
CA GLN A 146 -2.41 15.54 -11.43
C GLN A 146 -3.34 16.01 -12.57
N ASP A 147 -3.60 15.17 -13.57
CA ASP A 147 -4.39 15.49 -14.75
C ASP A 147 -5.86 15.05 -14.59
N ALA A 148 -6.20 14.42 -13.46
CA ALA A 148 -7.56 14.05 -13.11
C ALA A 148 -8.44 15.31 -12.96
N GLN A 149 -9.59 15.31 -13.61
CA GLN A 149 -10.46 16.49 -13.64
C GLN A 149 -11.54 16.42 -12.55
N PRO A 150 -11.81 17.53 -11.84
CA PRO A 150 -12.94 17.62 -10.92
C PRO A 150 -14.27 17.23 -11.60
N GLY A 151 -15.15 16.55 -10.87
CA GLY A 151 -16.45 16.13 -11.43
C GLY A 151 -16.43 14.82 -12.22
N GLN A 152 -15.25 14.26 -12.51
CA GLN A 152 -15.11 13.03 -13.28
C GLN A 152 -14.99 11.78 -12.40
N LYS A 153 -15.38 10.64 -12.98
CA LYS A 153 -15.15 9.32 -12.41
C LYS A 153 -14.11 8.59 -13.25
N TYR A 154 -13.19 7.93 -12.59
CA TYR A 154 -12.10 7.23 -13.23
C TYR A 154 -12.01 5.79 -12.72
N GLN A 155 -11.66 4.88 -13.61
CA GLN A 155 -11.19 3.54 -13.26
C GLN A 155 -9.69 3.49 -13.50
N TYR A 156 -8.95 3.17 -12.44
CA TYR A 156 -7.51 2.97 -12.50
C TYR A 156 -7.17 1.49 -12.44
N VAL A 157 -6.21 1.08 -13.25
CA VAL A 157 -5.65 -0.28 -13.23
C VAL A 157 -4.14 -0.18 -13.08
N VAL A 158 -3.57 -0.94 -12.15
CA VAL A 158 -2.14 -1.11 -12.02
C VAL A 158 -1.79 -2.53 -12.44
N ILE A 159 -0.83 -2.66 -13.35
CA ILE A 159 -0.39 -3.95 -13.88
C ILE A 159 1.09 -4.18 -13.55
N ALA A 160 1.40 -5.35 -12.98
CA ALA A 160 2.76 -5.88 -12.92
C ALA A 160 2.88 -7.11 -13.82
N THR A 161 3.95 -7.17 -14.63
CA THR A 161 4.20 -8.29 -15.53
C THR A 161 5.64 -8.79 -15.42
N GLY A 162 5.84 -10.09 -15.20
CA GLY A 162 7.13 -10.77 -15.31
C GLY A 162 7.12 -11.79 -16.47
N SER A 163 8.27 -12.31 -16.89
CA SER A 163 8.32 -13.37 -17.93
C SER A 163 7.94 -14.72 -17.35
N GLU A 164 8.16 -14.89 -16.05
CA GLU A 164 7.90 -16.12 -15.29
C GLU A 164 6.75 -15.93 -14.28
N VAL A 165 6.13 -14.76 -14.27
CA VAL A 165 5.08 -14.37 -13.33
C VAL A 165 3.82 -14.03 -14.12
N PRO A 166 2.65 -14.61 -13.81
CA PRO A 166 1.39 -14.25 -14.45
C PRO A 166 1.13 -12.74 -14.37
N ILE A 167 0.43 -12.20 -15.37
CA ILE A 167 -0.01 -10.80 -15.33
C ILE A 167 -0.82 -10.59 -14.06
N SER A 168 -0.31 -9.74 -13.18
CA SER A 168 -1.00 -9.32 -11.97
C SER A 168 -1.59 -7.95 -12.21
N SER A 169 -2.87 -7.76 -11.89
CA SER A 169 -3.50 -6.46 -11.99
C SER A 169 -4.44 -6.21 -10.81
N ALA A 170 -4.54 -4.94 -10.43
CA ALA A 170 -5.48 -4.47 -9.43
C ALA A 170 -6.23 -3.27 -9.97
N THR A 171 -7.52 -3.17 -9.65
CA THR A 171 -8.42 -2.12 -10.15
C THR A 171 -9.03 -1.36 -9.00
N VAL A 172 -9.15 -0.04 -9.14
CA VAL A 172 -9.91 0.82 -8.22
C VAL A 172 -10.71 1.84 -9.00
N MET A 173 -11.92 2.16 -8.53
CA MET A 173 -12.74 3.24 -9.07
C MET A 173 -12.67 4.45 -8.15
N ILE A 174 -12.47 5.62 -8.72
CA ILE A 174 -12.33 6.88 -8.00
C ILE A 174 -13.34 7.89 -8.55
N ASP A 175 -14.04 8.56 -7.64
CA ASP A 175 -14.98 9.63 -7.95
C ASP A 175 -14.39 10.95 -7.45
N MET A 176 -14.07 11.86 -8.38
CA MET A 176 -13.48 13.16 -8.06
C MET A 176 -14.46 14.11 -7.35
N MET A 177 -15.77 13.80 -7.32
CA MET A 177 -16.76 14.55 -6.53
C MET A 177 -16.86 14.05 -5.09
N ALA A 178 -16.46 12.80 -4.85
CA ALA A 178 -16.49 12.22 -3.52
C ALA A 178 -15.27 12.73 -2.74
N ALA A 179 -15.40 13.88 -2.09
CA ALA A 179 -14.43 14.33 -1.11
C ALA A 179 -14.33 13.27 0.00
N SER A 180 -13.25 12.48 -0.02
CA SER A 180 -12.86 11.63 1.10
C SER A 180 -12.22 12.53 2.15
N ILE A 181 -13.05 13.32 2.84
CA ILE A 181 -12.62 13.89 4.12
C ILE A 181 -12.68 12.71 5.08
N PRO A 182 -11.52 12.17 5.51
CA PRO A 182 -11.54 11.12 6.51
C PRO A 182 -12.26 11.64 7.74
N ALA A 183 -13.23 10.88 8.25
CA ALA A 183 -13.91 11.28 9.47
C ALA A 183 -12.85 11.53 10.56
N PRO A 184 -12.98 12.63 11.34
CA PRO A 184 -12.03 12.90 12.40
C PRO A 184 -11.96 11.70 13.34
N ILE A 185 -10.74 11.32 13.73
CA ILE A 185 -10.55 10.29 14.75
C ILE A 185 -11.00 10.88 16.07
N LEU A 186 -12.08 10.33 16.62
CA LEU A 186 -12.59 10.73 17.91
C LEU A 186 -11.86 9.93 18.99
N ILE A 187 -11.08 10.63 19.81
CA ILE A 187 -10.56 10.08 21.06
C ILE A 187 -11.77 9.84 21.95
N THR A 188 -12.04 8.57 22.26
CA THR A 188 -13.20 8.14 23.03
C THR A 188 -12.91 8.15 24.53
N ASP A 189 -11.65 8.00 24.92
CA ASP A 189 -11.26 8.06 26.33
C ASP A 189 -9.84 8.58 26.49
N VAL A 190 -9.59 9.24 27.62
CA VAL A 190 -8.28 9.78 28.03
C VAL A 190 -8.07 9.44 29.50
N VAL A 191 -7.14 8.54 29.77
CA VAL A 191 -6.82 8.10 31.13
C VAL A 191 -5.43 8.59 31.50
N GLU A 192 -5.38 9.58 32.39
CA GLU A 192 -4.13 10.00 33.03
C GLU A 192 -3.71 8.96 34.09
N ASP A 193 -2.42 8.67 34.14
CA ASP A 193 -1.78 7.76 35.07
C ASP A 193 -0.36 8.29 35.37
N GLU A 194 0.31 7.73 36.37
CA GLU A 194 1.59 8.28 36.85
C GLU A 194 2.66 8.26 35.75
N GLY A 195 2.98 9.44 35.21
CA GLY A 195 3.97 9.63 34.15
C GLY A 195 3.52 9.24 32.74
N LYS A 196 2.23 8.97 32.51
CA LYS A 196 1.71 8.62 31.17
C LYS A 196 0.26 9.05 30.98
N VAL A 197 -0.14 9.21 29.73
CA VAL A 197 -1.54 9.42 29.36
C VAL A 197 -1.91 8.34 28.34
N ASN A 198 -2.94 7.56 28.66
CA ASN A 198 -3.49 6.56 27.75
C ASN A 198 -4.60 7.20 26.94
N LEU A 199 -4.43 7.24 25.62
CA LEU A 199 -5.44 7.68 24.68
C LEU A 199 -6.14 6.44 24.11
N VAL A 200 -7.46 6.43 24.11
CA VAL A 200 -8.27 5.37 23.51
C VAL A 200 -9.13 5.98 22.43
N TRP A 201 -9.13 5.37 21.25
CA TRP A 201 -10.01 5.75 20.15
C TRP A 201 -10.56 4.51 19.48
N GLN A 202 -11.72 4.64 18.84
CA GLN A 202 -12.25 3.57 18.01
C GLN A 202 -11.61 3.63 16.62
N THR A 203 -11.01 2.52 16.21
CA THR A 203 -10.72 2.30 14.79
C THR A 203 -12.07 2.10 14.11
N HIS A 204 -12.51 3.07 13.29
CA HIS A 204 -13.84 3.01 12.70
C HIS A 204 -13.94 1.74 11.83
N PRO A 205 -14.96 0.88 12.00
CA PRO A 205 -15.14 -0.32 11.18
C PRO A 205 -15.27 -0.07 9.66
N ARG A 206 -15.52 1.19 9.27
CA ARG A 206 -15.70 1.64 7.89
C ARG A 206 -14.39 2.19 7.28
N PHE A 207 -13.34 2.37 8.10
CA PHE A 207 -12.01 2.78 7.66
C PHE A 207 -10.94 1.79 8.14
N PRO A 208 -10.99 0.50 7.74
CA PRO A 208 -9.87 -0.44 7.96
C PRO A 208 -8.61 -0.09 7.13
N GLU A 209 -8.54 1.13 6.61
CA GLU A 209 -7.61 1.56 5.56
C GLU A 209 -6.34 2.23 6.10
N TYR A 210 -6.28 2.52 7.41
CA TYR A 210 -5.13 3.17 8.02
C TYR A 210 -4.13 2.13 8.55
N THR A 211 -2.89 2.21 8.09
CA THR A 211 -1.78 1.39 8.60
C THR A 211 -1.34 1.84 10.00
N ALA A 212 -1.31 3.15 10.25
CA ALA A 212 -0.88 3.74 11.52
C ALA A 212 -1.50 5.13 11.73
N TYR A 213 -1.30 5.68 12.93
CA TYR A 213 -1.77 7.01 13.32
C TYR A 213 -0.60 7.89 13.77
N TYR A 214 -0.61 9.16 13.40
CA TYR A 214 0.26 10.16 14.01
C TYR A 214 -0.39 10.63 15.32
N ILE A 215 0.36 10.51 16.42
CA ILE A 215 -0.04 11.05 17.73
C ILE A 215 0.77 12.32 17.95
N GLU A 216 0.10 13.41 18.30
CA GLU A 216 0.73 14.70 18.53
C GLU A 216 0.36 15.21 19.93
N ARG A 217 1.32 15.84 20.61
CA ARG A 217 1.17 16.40 21.96
C ARG A 217 1.45 17.90 21.94
N SER A 218 0.70 18.65 22.75
CA SER A 218 0.93 20.07 22.98
C SER A 218 0.86 20.39 24.48
N GLU A 219 1.76 21.25 24.96
CA GLU A 219 1.72 21.76 26.34
C GLU A 219 0.84 23.01 26.47
N ASN A 220 0.63 23.75 25.38
CA ASN A 220 -0.14 25.00 25.36
C ASN A 220 -1.49 24.87 24.63
N GLY A 221 -1.79 23.71 24.07
CA GLY A 221 -3.02 23.43 23.33
C GLY A 221 -3.07 24.02 21.92
N SER A 222 -2.00 24.65 21.44
CA SER A 222 -1.91 25.22 20.08
C SER A 222 -0.74 24.65 19.27
N ASP A 223 0.42 24.45 19.89
CA ASP A 223 1.63 23.96 19.23
C ASP A 223 1.76 22.45 19.44
N PHE A 224 1.29 21.68 18.48
CA PHE A 224 1.35 20.22 18.51
C PHE A 224 2.67 19.71 17.90
N LYS A 225 3.28 18.72 18.55
CA LYS A 225 4.51 18.05 18.11
C LYS A 225 4.33 16.54 18.20
N ARG A 226 4.92 15.82 17.24
CA ARG A 226 5.04 14.36 17.26
C ARG A 226 6.13 13.92 18.22
#